data_AF-A0A286RC81-F1
#
_entry.id   AF-A0A286RC81-F1
#
_cell.length_a   1.000
_cell.length_b   1.000
_cell.length_c   1.000
_cell.angle_alpha   90.00
_cell.angle_beta   90.00
_cell.angle_gamma   90.00
#
_symmetry.space_group_name_H-M   'P 1'
#
loop_
_entity.id
_entity.type
_entity.pdbx_description
1 polymer ?
#
loop_
_entity_poly.entity_id
_entity_poly.type
_entity_poly.pdbx_seq_one_letter_code
_entity_poly.pdbx_strand_id
1 'polypeptide(L)'
;MDVRETNTLDTGKPETRPESAPYFLHWLNRPGVKVVWENGKLRLGMKTRALTADEVAILLQHKEEVGGWLLLHKLWEAGYSLRLQPSEYGPGYVLIPTGKPARPVGDFPALFELYDTFHDSAVALLLDACRLLKIDPVDWPKTAERFVREAILYAQERELA
;
A
#
# COMPACT_ATOMS: atom_id res chain seq x y z
N MET A 1 8.88 15.17 25.51
CA MET A 1 7.78 15.91 24.85
C MET A 1 8.04 15.83 23.37
N ASP A 2 7.38 14.91 22.67
CA ASP A 2 7.58 14.64 21.25
C ASP A 2 6.46 15.34 20.47
N VAL A 3 6.80 16.38 19.71
CA VAL A 3 5.85 17.12 18.87
C VAL A 3 5.59 16.28 17.62
N ARG A 4 4.43 15.64 17.56
CA ARG A 4 3.97 14.89 16.37
C ARG A 4 3.39 15.89 15.37
N GLU A 5 4.12 16.18 14.30
CA GLU A 5 3.59 16.92 13.16
C GLU A 5 2.63 16.01 12.37
N THR A 6 1.36 16.41 12.26
CA THR A 6 0.34 15.74 11.46
C THR A 6 -0.08 16.66 10.31
N ASN A 7 0.32 16.31 9.09
CA ASN A 7 -0.08 17.02 7.88
C ASN A 7 -1.33 16.36 7.28
N THR A 8 -2.34 17.18 6.97
CA THR A 8 -3.59 16.72 6.33
C THR A 8 -3.44 16.80 4.81
N LEU A 9 -3.74 15.71 4.11
CA LEU A 9 -3.67 15.62 2.65
C LEU A 9 -4.94 16.22 2.01
N ASP A 10 -4.94 17.51 1.73
CA ASP A 10 -6.03 18.16 0.99
C ASP A 10 -5.49 19.32 0.15
N THR A 11 -5.29 19.13 -1.16
CA THR A 11 -5.36 20.15 -2.23
C THR A 11 -4.99 19.57 -3.61
N GLY A 12 -5.80 19.89 -4.63
CA GLY A 12 -5.33 20.17 -6.01
C GLY A 12 -5.22 18.99 -7.01
N LYS A 13 -5.66 19.22 -8.26
CA LYS A 13 -5.69 18.26 -9.40
C LYS A 13 -4.31 17.66 -9.77
N PRO A 14 -4.25 16.41 -10.26
CA PRO A 14 -3.00 15.77 -10.67
C PRO A 14 -2.55 16.16 -12.09
N GLU A 15 -1.29 16.59 -12.24
CA GLU A 15 -0.61 16.75 -13.54
C GLU A 15 0.42 15.62 -13.76
N THR A 16 0.24 14.95 -14.91
CA THR A 16 1.13 14.03 -15.67
C THR A 16 2.04 13.01 -14.95
N ARG A 17 1.68 11.73 -15.16
CA ARG A 17 2.41 10.49 -14.79
C ARG A 17 3.75 10.31 -15.52
N PRO A 18 4.83 9.88 -14.82
CA PRO A 18 5.92 9.10 -15.41
C PRO A 18 5.70 7.58 -15.19
N GLU A 19 6.06 6.77 -16.19
CA GLU A 19 5.70 5.36 -16.37
C GLU A 19 6.44 4.32 -15.50
N SER A 20 6.71 4.62 -14.22
CA SER A 20 7.37 3.66 -13.33
C SER A 20 6.80 3.75 -11.93
N ALA A 21 6.65 2.60 -11.26
CA ALA A 21 6.21 2.51 -9.88
C ALA A 21 6.93 3.58 -9.05
N PRO A 22 6.22 4.39 -8.26
CA PRO A 22 6.82 5.60 -7.77
C PRO A 22 7.93 5.28 -6.77
N TYR A 23 9.15 5.63 -7.14
CA TYR A 23 10.35 5.44 -6.32
C TYR A 23 10.15 5.98 -4.90
N PHE A 24 9.26 6.94 -4.67
CA PHE A 24 9.00 7.51 -3.34
C PHE A 24 8.26 6.58 -2.35
N LEU A 25 7.54 5.53 -2.78
CA LEU A 25 6.70 4.75 -1.84
C LEU A 25 7.51 4.00 -0.78
N HIS A 26 8.80 3.71 -1.03
CA HIS A 26 9.66 3.09 -0.01
C HIS A 26 9.86 3.99 1.21
N TRP A 27 9.65 5.30 1.10
CA TRP A 27 9.71 6.24 2.22
C TRP A 27 8.66 5.93 3.29
N LEU A 28 7.52 5.36 2.90
CA LEU A 28 6.45 4.96 3.81
C LEU A 28 6.87 3.80 4.74
N ASN A 29 7.91 3.05 4.36
CA ASN A 29 8.50 1.99 5.18
C ASN A 29 9.60 2.49 6.13
N ARG A 30 9.97 3.78 6.07
CA ARG A 30 11.07 4.30 6.92
C ARG A 30 10.65 4.34 8.39
N PRO A 31 11.57 4.02 9.32
CA PRO A 31 11.29 4.11 10.75
C PRO A 31 10.78 5.50 11.16
N GLY A 32 9.62 5.54 11.81
CA GLY A 32 9.03 6.78 12.27
C GLY A 32 8.11 7.47 11.26
N VAL A 33 7.89 6.90 10.08
CA VAL A 33 6.82 7.31 9.14
C VAL A 33 5.59 6.43 9.35
N LYS A 34 4.40 7.04 9.33
CA LYS A 34 3.12 6.34 9.49
C LYS A 34 2.06 7.01 8.63
N VAL A 35 1.40 6.21 7.78
CA VAL A 35 0.21 6.65 7.05
C VAL A 35 -1.03 6.02 7.70
N VAL A 36 -2.07 6.81 7.90
CA VAL A 36 -3.34 6.33 8.46
C VAL A 36 -4.53 6.86 7.68
N TRP A 37 -5.60 6.09 7.67
CA TRP A 37 -6.92 6.48 7.18
C TRP A 37 -7.83 6.66 8.39
N GLU A 38 -8.28 7.88 8.62
CA GLU A 38 -9.12 8.22 9.76
C GLU A 38 -10.16 9.26 9.33
N ASN A 39 -11.43 9.00 9.64
CA ASN A 39 -12.56 9.91 9.34
C ASN A 39 -12.59 10.35 7.86
N GLY A 40 -12.43 9.40 6.93
CA GLY A 40 -12.46 9.67 5.48
C GLY A 40 -11.25 10.45 4.96
N LYS A 41 -10.18 10.59 5.74
CA LYS A 41 -8.98 11.35 5.34
C LYS A 41 -7.71 10.52 5.49
N LEU A 42 -6.88 10.61 4.46
CA LEU A 42 -5.52 10.10 4.48
C LEU A 42 -4.64 11.09 5.27
N ARG A 43 -3.86 10.58 6.22
CA ARG A 43 -2.97 11.38 7.07
C ARG A 43 -1.58 10.78 7.09
N LEU A 44 -0.58 11.65 6.96
CA LEU A 44 0.84 11.31 7.11
C LEU A 44 1.32 11.83 8.47
N GLY A 45 1.64 10.91 9.37
CA GLY A 45 2.33 11.20 10.63
C GLY A 45 3.80 10.79 10.52
N MET A 46 4.71 11.61 11.02
CA MET A 46 6.14 11.30 11.00
C MET A 46 6.86 11.78 12.26
N LYS A 47 7.95 11.12 12.64
CA LYS A 47 8.91 11.65 13.61
C LYS A 47 9.74 12.77 12.97
N THR A 48 10.25 13.69 13.78
CA THR A 48 11.12 14.77 13.32
C THR A 48 12.29 14.21 12.49
N ARG A 49 12.49 14.76 11.28
CA ARG A 49 13.52 14.35 10.31
C ARG A 49 13.39 12.91 9.78
N ALA A 50 12.26 12.24 9.93
CA ALA A 50 12.03 10.95 9.26
C ALA A 50 11.89 11.10 7.74
N LEU A 51 11.42 12.27 7.28
CA LEU A 51 11.34 12.68 5.88
C LEU A 51 11.83 14.13 5.72
N THR A 52 12.35 14.47 4.55
CA THR A 52 12.63 15.86 4.16
C THR A 52 11.34 16.57 3.71
N ALA A 53 11.35 17.91 3.66
CA ALA A 53 10.20 18.67 3.17
C ALA A 53 9.81 18.32 1.73
N ASP A 54 10.81 18.06 0.87
CA ASP A 54 10.59 17.66 -0.52
C ASP A 54 9.97 16.26 -0.62
N GLU A 55 10.44 15.32 0.21
CA GLU A 55 9.88 13.97 0.27
C GLU A 55 8.42 14.00 0.72
N VAL A 56 8.10 14.85 1.70
CA VAL A 56 6.72 15.08 2.14
C VAL A 56 5.90 15.68 1.00
N ALA A 57 6.38 16.71 0.32
CA ALA A 57 5.66 17.35 -0.78
C ALA A 57 5.32 16.34 -1.90
N ILE A 58 6.25 15.45 -2.25
CA ILE A 58 6.02 14.39 -3.24
C ILE A 58 4.94 13.43 -2.75
N LEU A 59 5.02 12.93 -1.50
CA LEU A 59 3.98 12.06 -0.96
C LEU A 59 2.60 12.73 -0.95
N LEU A 60 2.56 14.05 -0.71
CA LEU A 60 1.32 14.83 -0.74
C LEU A 60 0.73 14.95 -2.15
N GLN A 61 1.57 15.11 -3.17
CA GLN A 61 1.15 15.19 -4.58
C GLN A 61 0.64 13.84 -5.11
N HIS A 62 1.09 12.73 -4.53
CA HIS A 62 0.75 11.36 -4.94
C HIS A 62 -0.17 10.65 -3.95
N LYS A 63 -1.22 11.33 -3.50
CA LYS A 63 -2.17 10.80 -2.50
C LYS A 63 -2.80 9.47 -2.92
N GLU A 64 -3.03 9.27 -4.22
CA GLU A 64 -3.68 8.08 -4.76
C GLU A 64 -2.80 6.86 -4.59
N GLU A 65 -1.51 6.98 -4.92
CA GLU A 65 -0.53 5.92 -4.76
C GLU A 65 -0.23 5.65 -3.28
N VAL A 66 -0.19 6.69 -2.44
CA VAL A 66 -0.04 6.53 -0.99
C VAL A 66 -1.26 5.81 -0.39
N GLY A 67 -2.48 6.16 -0.82
CA GLY A 67 -3.72 5.51 -0.38
C GLY A 67 -3.82 4.06 -0.85
N GLY A 68 -3.48 3.79 -2.12
CA GLY A 68 -3.40 2.44 -2.67
C GLY A 68 -2.37 1.59 -1.92
N TRP A 69 -1.20 2.14 -1.62
CA TRP A 69 -0.18 1.48 -0.81
C TRP A 69 -0.70 1.15 0.59
N LEU A 70 -1.38 2.10 1.25
CA LEU A 70 -1.97 1.88 2.57
C LEU A 70 -3.01 0.76 2.54
N LEU A 71 -3.87 0.74 1.53
CA LEU A 71 -4.89 -0.31 1.36
C LEU A 71 -4.24 -1.70 1.24
N LEU A 72 -3.26 -1.85 0.35
CA LEU A 72 -2.53 -3.10 0.17
C LEU A 72 -1.86 -3.55 1.48
N HIS A 73 -1.22 -2.63 2.19
CA HIS A 73 -0.58 -2.92 3.47
C HIS A 73 -1.59 -3.37 4.53
N LYS A 74 -2.75 -2.70 4.64
CA LYS A 74 -3.81 -3.05 5.61
C LYS A 74 -4.40 -4.43 5.35
N LEU A 75 -4.69 -4.75 4.08
CA LEU A 75 -5.22 -6.05 3.70
C LEU A 75 -4.20 -7.16 3.96
N TRP A 76 -2.93 -6.90 3.67
CA TRP A 76 -1.83 -7.80 3.97
C TRP A 76 -1.64 -8.05 5.47
N GLU A 77 -1.60 -6.99 6.29
CA GLU A 77 -1.49 -7.09 7.75
C GLU A 77 -2.66 -7.85 8.39
N ALA A 78 -3.86 -7.72 7.82
CA ALA A 78 -5.04 -8.48 8.23
C ALA A 78 -4.93 -9.97 7.85
N GLY A 79 -4.00 -10.34 6.96
CA GLY A 79 -3.77 -11.71 6.50
C GLY A 79 -4.63 -12.12 5.31
N TYR A 80 -5.13 -11.17 4.53
CA TYR A 80 -5.84 -11.49 3.29
C TYR A 80 -4.87 -11.93 2.20
N SER A 81 -5.30 -12.90 1.40
CA SER A 81 -4.68 -13.20 0.11
C SER A 81 -5.27 -12.27 -0.94
N LEU A 82 -4.43 -11.48 -1.59
CA LEU A 82 -4.84 -10.52 -2.62
C LEU A 82 -4.89 -11.20 -3.98
N ARG A 83 -6.04 -11.23 -4.65
CA ARG A 83 -6.18 -11.77 -6.01
C ARG A 83 -6.48 -10.64 -6.99
N LEU A 84 -5.77 -10.59 -8.10
CA LEU A 84 -6.17 -9.79 -9.26
C LEU A 84 -7.01 -10.66 -10.18
N GLN A 85 -8.27 -10.30 -10.39
CA GLN A 85 -9.16 -11.00 -11.30
C GLN A 85 -9.46 -10.10 -12.51
N PRO A 86 -9.42 -10.62 -13.75
CA PRO A 86 -9.88 -9.87 -14.91
C PRO A 86 -11.30 -9.34 -14.69
N SER A 87 -11.55 -8.08 -15.01
CA SER A 87 -12.87 -7.49 -14.86
C SER A 87 -13.86 -8.12 -15.85
N GLU A 88 -15.05 -8.46 -15.37
CA GLU A 88 -16.15 -8.95 -16.21
C GLU A 88 -16.85 -7.82 -16.99
N TYR A 89 -16.62 -6.56 -16.59
CA TYR A 89 -17.32 -5.38 -17.09
C TYR A 89 -16.49 -4.55 -18.08
N GLY A 90 -15.26 -4.97 -18.40
CA GLY A 90 -14.40 -4.26 -19.34
C GLY A 90 -12.93 -4.68 -19.25
N PRO A 91 -12.06 -4.08 -20.06
CA PRO A 91 -10.63 -4.32 -19.95
C PRO A 91 -10.11 -3.84 -18.58
N GLY A 92 -9.39 -4.69 -17.86
CA GLY A 92 -8.78 -4.35 -16.58
C GLY A 92 -8.80 -5.50 -15.58
N TYR A 93 -8.35 -5.21 -14.36
CA TYR A 93 -8.37 -6.14 -13.24
C TYR A 93 -9.09 -5.50 -12.04
N VAL A 94 -9.63 -6.35 -11.18
CA VAL A 94 -10.21 -5.99 -9.89
C VAL A 94 -9.41 -6.70 -8.80
N LEU A 95 -9.10 -5.98 -7.73
CA LEU A 95 -8.46 -6.54 -6.55
C LEU A 95 -9.51 -7.22 -5.66
N ILE A 96 -9.40 -8.51 -5.40
CA ILE A 96 -10.31 -9.21 -4.50
C ILE A 96 -9.52 -9.72 -3.30
N PRO A 97 -9.74 -9.16 -2.09
CA PRO A 97 -9.24 -9.75 -0.86
C PRO A 97 -9.95 -11.08 -0.62
N THR A 98 -9.18 -12.15 -0.47
CA THR A 98 -9.70 -13.52 -0.30
C THR A 98 -9.14 -14.17 0.95
N GLY A 99 -9.84 -15.20 1.42
CA GLY A 99 -9.50 -15.93 2.64
C GLY A 99 -10.12 -15.29 3.90
N LYS A 100 -9.93 -15.97 5.03
CA LYS A 100 -10.32 -15.46 6.34
C LYS A 100 -9.14 -14.66 6.90
N PRO A 101 -9.35 -13.41 7.37
CA PRO A 101 -8.25 -12.65 7.93
C PRO A 101 -7.69 -13.37 9.16
N ALA A 102 -6.36 -13.45 9.24
CA ALA A 102 -5.66 -14.07 10.35
C ALA A 102 -5.78 -13.24 11.64
N ARG A 103 -6.16 -11.96 11.52
CA ARG A 103 -6.37 -11.02 12.64
C ARG A 103 -7.73 -10.35 12.52
N PRO A 104 -8.40 -10.01 13.64
CA PRO A 104 -9.61 -9.22 13.60
C PRO A 104 -9.35 -7.87 12.90
N VAL A 105 -10.16 -7.56 11.89
CA VAL A 105 -10.19 -6.22 11.30
C VAL A 105 -10.94 -5.32 12.29
N GLY A 106 -10.21 -4.50 13.04
CA GLY A 106 -10.79 -3.72 14.14
C GLY A 106 -11.86 -2.72 13.68
N ASP A 107 -11.57 -1.95 12.65
CA ASP A 107 -12.49 -0.96 12.06
C ASP A 107 -12.79 -1.36 10.60
N PHE A 108 -13.77 -2.25 10.45
CA PHE A 108 -14.20 -2.71 9.13
C PHE A 108 -14.83 -1.59 8.29
N PRO A 109 -15.70 -0.70 8.83
CA PRO A 109 -16.20 0.45 8.07
C PRO A 109 -15.08 1.32 7.48
N ALA A 110 -14.08 1.69 8.28
CA ALA A 110 -12.96 2.48 7.77
C ALA A 110 -12.13 1.73 6.72
N LEU A 111 -11.94 0.41 6.87
CA LEU A 111 -11.27 -0.40 5.84
C LEU A 111 -12.08 -0.46 4.55
N PHE A 112 -13.41 -0.57 4.64
CA PHE A 112 -14.29 -0.57 3.48
C PHE A 112 -14.26 0.77 2.75
N GLU A 113 -14.32 1.89 3.47
CA GLU A 113 -14.17 3.23 2.87
C GLU A 113 -12.81 3.41 2.19
N LEU A 114 -11.73 2.96 2.84
CA LEU A 114 -10.40 2.99 2.26
C LEU A 114 -10.32 2.14 0.99
N TYR A 115 -10.95 0.95 1.03
CA TYR A 115 -11.03 0.05 -0.11
C TYR A 115 -11.77 0.71 -1.27
N ASP A 116 -12.95 1.26 -1.04
CA ASP A 116 -13.77 1.93 -2.06
C ASP A 116 -13.04 3.15 -2.66
N THR A 117 -12.35 3.93 -1.81
CA THR A 117 -11.66 5.15 -2.24
C THR A 117 -10.41 4.87 -3.08
N PHE A 118 -9.60 3.88 -2.70
CA PHE A 118 -8.28 3.64 -3.32
C PHE A 118 -8.16 2.29 -4.03
N HIS A 119 -9.29 1.64 -4.36
CA HIS A 119 -9.30 0.35 -5.05
C HIS A 119 -8.46 0.37 -6.32
N ASP A 120 -8.77 1.29 -7.23
CA ASP A 120 -8.13 1.38 -8.54
C ASP A 120 -6.65 1.70 -8.43
N SER A 121 -6.28 2.56 -7.47
CA SER A 121 -4.90 2.90 -7.17
C SER A 121 -4.12 1.68 -6.64
N ALA A 122 -4.73 0.88 -5.76
CA ALA A 122 -4.14 -0.37 -5.30
C ALA A 122 -4.00 -1.43 -6.41
N VAL A 123 -5.00 -1.54 -7.29
CA VAL A 123 -4.94 -2.40 -8.49
C VAL A 123 -3.78 -1.96 -9.39
N ALA A 124 -3.66 -0.67 -9.69
CA ALA A 124 -2.59 -0.14 -10.52
C ALA A 124 -1.20 -0.45 -9.95
N LEU A 125 -1.01 -0.25 -8.64
CA LEU A 125 0.25 -0.59 -7.96
C LEU A 125 0.60 -2.07 -8.04
N LEU A 126 -0.37 -2.97 -7.84
CA LEU A 126 -0.14 -4.39 -7.96
C LEU A 126 0.15 -4.81 -9.41
N LEU A 127 -0.54 -4.23 -10.39
CA LEU A 127 -0.27 -4.48 -11.81
C LEU A 127 1.13 -4.01 -12.21
N ASP A 128 1.57 -2.84 -11.72
CA ASP A 128 2.94 -2.37 -11.92
C ASP A 128 3.97 -3.30 -11.27
N ALA A 129 3.70 -3.79 -10.06
CA ALA A 129 4.55 -4.79 -9.41
C ALA A 129 4.62 -6.10 -10.24
N CYS A 130 3.48 -6.58 -10.74
CA CYS A 130 3.41 -7.74 -11.61
C CYS A 130 4.24 -7.54 -12.89
N ARG A 131 4.10 -6.37 -13.53
CA ARG A 131 4.88 -6.00 -14.73
C ARG A 131 6.38 -5.99 -14.46
N LEU A 132 6.82 -5.36 -13.37
CA LEU A 132 8.24 -5.27 -12.99
C LEU A 132 8.83 -6.65 -12.69
N LEU A 133 8.06 -7.52 -12.02
CA LEU A 133 8.47 -8.86 -11.63
C LEU A 133 8.21 -9.93 -12.70
N LYS A 134 7.62 -9.54 -13.85
CA LYS A 134 7.18 -10.45 -14.93
C LYS A 134 6.27 -11.57 -14.42
N ILE A 135 5.33 -11.23 -13.55
CA ILE A 135 4.32 -12.12 -12.99
C ILE A 135 3.02 -11.91 -13.75
N ASP A 136 2.33 -12.99 -14.12
CA ASP A 136 0.93 -12.88 -14.55
C ASP A 136 0.08 -12.41 -13.36
N PRO A 137 -0.74 -11.33 -13.48
CA PRO A 137 -1.58 -10.84 -12.39
C PRO A 137 -2.39 -11.92 -11.66
N VAL A 138 -2.86 -12.95 -12.38
CA VAL A 138 -3.65 -14.05 -11.80
C VAL A 138 -2.80 -14.94 -10.87
N ASP A 139 -1.50 -15.03 -11.09
CA ASP A 139 -0.54 -15.80 -10.28
C ASP A 139 0.07 -14.99 -9.12
N TRP A 140 -0.36 -13.74 -8.92
CA TRP A 140 0.07 -12.92 -7.79
C TRP A 140 -0.07 -13.62 -6.42
N PRO A 141 -1.21 -14.27 -6.06
CA PRO A 141 -1.35 -14.91 -4.75
C PRO A 141 -0.27 -15.95 -4.44
N LYS A 142 0.03 -16.84 -5.40
CA LYS A 142 1.05 -17.88 -5.25
C LYS A 142 2.43 -17.28 -5.11
N THR A 143 2.70 -16.23 -5.89
CA THR A 143 4.01 -15.57 -5.89
C THR A 143 4.24 -14.79 -4.60
N ALA A 144 3.21 -14.09 -4.11
CA ALA A 144 3.25 -13.39 -2.83
C ALA A 144 3.50 -14.36 -1.67
N GLU A 145 2.80 -15.51 -1.64
CA GLU A 145 3.04 -16.55 -0.63
C GLU A 145 4.49 -17.06 -0.65
N ARG A 146 5.06 -17.28 -1.84
CA ARG A 146 6.46 -17.66 -1.99
C ARG A 146 7.39 -16.60 -1.39
N PHE A 147 7.17 -15.31 -1.68
CA PHE A 147 7.98 -14.24 -1.11
C PHE A 147 7.92 -14.19 0.42
N VAL A 148 6.76 -14.43 1.03
CA VAL A 148 6.65 -14.50 2.50
C VAL A 148 7.49 -15.66 3.04
N ARG A 149 7.35 -16.85 2.44
CA ARG A 149 8.08 -18.04 2.87
C ARG A 149 9.59 -17.81 2.80
N GLU A 150 10.07 -17.26 1.69
CA GLU A 150 11.48 -16.93 1.48
C GLU A 150 11.98 -15.86 2.49
N ALA A 151 11.20 -14.82 2.75
CA ALA A 151 11.56 -13.79 3.72
C ALA A 151 11.66 -14.32 5.16
N ILE A 152 10.76 -15.23 5.56
CA ILE A 152 10.81 -15.89 6.87
C ILE A 152 12.07 -16.74 7.00
N LEU A 153 12.39 -17.54 5.97
CA LEU A 153 13.60 -18.37 5.97
C LEU A 153 14.87 -17.51 6.10
N TYR A 154 14.96 -16.43 5.33
CA TYR A 154 16.10 -15.51 5.38
C TYR A 154 16.25 -14.82 6.76
N ALA A 155 15.15 -14.46 7.41
CA ALA A 155 15.19 -13.89 8.76
C ALA A 155 15.72 -14.90 9.78
N GLN A 156 15.28 -16.16 9.72
CA GLN A 156 15.74 -17.23 10.60
C GLN A 156 17.23 -17.53 10.41
N GLU A 157 17.72 -17.55 9.17
CA GLU A 157 19.15 -17.74 8.87
C GLU A 157 20.02 -16.62 9.46
N ARG A 158 19.53 -15.37 9.49
CA ARG A 158 20.27 -14.24 10.08
C ARG A 158 20.26 -14.22 11.61
N GLU A 159 19.24 -14.79 12.25
CA GLU A 159 19.18 -14.91 13.72
C GLU A 159 20.07 -16.05 14.26
N LEU A 160 20.39 -17.03 13.41
CA LEU A 160 21.24 -18.18 13.73
C LEU A 160 22.73 -17.96 13.42
N ALA A 161 23.08 -16.87 12.73
CA ALA A 161 24.43 -16.51 12.31
C ALA A 161 25.04 -15.42 13.22
#